data_AF-A0A2D5YVY4-F1
#
_entry.id   AF-A0A2D5YVY4-F1
#
_cell.length_a   1.000
_cell.length_b   1.000
_cell.length_c   1.000
_cell.angle_alpha   90.00
_cell.angle_beta   90.00
_cell.angle_gamma   90.00
#
_symmetry.space_group_name_H-M   'P 1'
#
loop_
_entity.id
_entity.type
_entity.pdbx_description
1 polymer ?
#
loop_
_entity_poly.entity_id
_entity_poly.type
_entity_poly.pdbx_seq_one_letter_code
_entity_poly.pdbx_strand_id
1 'polypeptide(L)'
;MILPIKPQVYDLVAHYEPRADFALSAGIRTAVRQLAKRYTRATWMTGAHAGRPTMHTDMKGISVGTRIEISRLALRPKSRVALVADIFRLFIEAAEKGIASGPIERLAVRFPRAAKRAEARKPVREAFEEVFGSTCCFYRVDPHSLLIGRAVIHQPVINHLREDGPYHSDHQPRVEKVQNELNRQPGRYEGYRYFVELLFTPGQHPEVTFCYSGEKPDRLIEVTMRQKTEEHLVFLPSREVEADPDRFVSLSDYDHGARRFGNVAFMQEGLIRWIDREWLPLVYLFMDDNFQPMMDQTYTWGELFKRQQHSDFAPRASRGSSTFLDLCIEQTTDRNLVVRDGKSYRLHPGFLEAQHVTYYQLGQYDKRLSG
;
A
#
# COMPACT_ATOMS: atom_id res chain seq x y z
N MET A 1 -27.01 16.99 -25.67
CA MET A 1 -27.74 16.77 -24.39
C MET A 1 -26.71 16.44 -23.31
N ILE A 2 -26.31 17.43 -22.50
CA ILE A 2 -25.30 17.23 -21.44
C ILE A 2 -26.02 16.54 -20.28
N LEU A 3 -25.72 15.28 -20.02
CA LEU A 3 -26.24 14.56 -18.85
C LEU A 3 -25.92 15.38 -17.59
N PRO A 4 -26.87 15.57 -16.66
CA PRO A 4 -26.63 16.34 -15.46
C PRO A 4 -25.47 15.70 -14.69
N ILE A 5 -24.45 16.51 -14.41
CA ILE A 5 -23.29 16.14 -13.61
C ILE A 5 -23.79 15.70 -12.24
N LYS A 6 -23.84 14.39 -12.00
CA LYS A 6 -24.29 13.85 -10.72
C LYS A 6 -23.29 14.21 -9.62
N PRO A 7 -23.74 14.72 -8.46
CA PRO A 7 -22.86 14.92 -7.32
C PRO A 7 -22.31 13.56 -6.87
N GLN A 8 -21.07 13.57 -6.40
CA GLN A 8 -20.46 12.40 -5.78
C GLN A 8 -20.60 12.55 -4.29
N VAL A 9 -21.01 11.48 -3.62
CA VAL A 9 -21.20 11.46 -2.16
C VAL A 9 -20.08 10.63 -1.55
N TYR A 10 -19.40 11.17 -0.55
CA TYR A 10 -18.35 10.51 0.20
C TYR A 10 -18.70 10.48 1.68
N ASP A 11 -18.35 9.41 2.37
CA ASP A 11 -18.13 9.42 3.83
C ASP A 11 -16.62 9.35 4.06
N LEU A 12 -16.06 10.29 4.80
CA LEU A 12 -14.63 10.36 5.12
C LEU A 12 -14.42 10.17 6.61
N VAL A 13 -13.46 9.34 6.98
CA VAL A 13 -13.24 8.92 8.36
C VAL A 13 -11.76 8.93 8.71
N ALA A 14 -11.42 9.55 9.83
CA ALA A 14 -10.09 9.44 10.44
C ALA A 14 -10.18 8.71 11.78
N HIS A 15 -9.38 7.66 11.93
CA HIS A 15 -9.12 6.98 13.19
C HIS A 15 -7.78 7.45 13.74
N TYR A 16 -7.73 7.70 15.04
CA TYR A 16 -6.57 8.23 15.72
C TYR A 16 -5.99 7.21 16.70
N GLU A 17 -4.68 7.27 16.90
CA GLU A 17 -4.00 6.36 17.82
C GLU A 17 -4.60 6.45 19.23
N PRO A 18 -4.80 5.31 19.92
CA PRO A 18 -5.34 5.31 21.28
C PRO A 18 -4.37 5.90 22.29
N ARG A 19 -4.91 6.62 23.27
CA ARG A 19 -4.15 7.12 24.43
C ARG A 19 -4.84 6.78 25.74
N ALA A 20 -4.06 6.45 26.75
CA ALA A 20 -4.56 6.12 28.08
C ALA A 20 -5.04 7.36 28.86
N ASP A 21 -4.46 8.53 28.57
CA ASP A 21 -4.78 9.80 29.21
C ASP A 21 -5.90 10.58 28.50
N PHE A 22 -6.49 10.02 27.44
CA PHE A 22 -7.52 10.71 26.67
C PHE A 22 -8.92 10.46 27.25
N ALA A 23 -9.66 11.55 27.52
CA ALA A 23 -11.06 11.49 27.95
C ALA A 23 -11.94 12.42 27.10
N LEU A 24 -13.02 11.87 26.53
CA LEU A 24 -13.96 12.66 25.73
C LEU A 24 -14.81 13.57 26.62
N SER A 25 -14.49 14.87 26.63
CA SER A 25 -15.22 15.89 27.37
C SER A 25 -16.24 16.65 26.52
N ALA A 26 -17.15 17.39 27.16
CA ALA A 26 -18.05 18.33 26.47
C ALA A 26 -17.28 19.45 25.72
N GLY A 27 -16.11 19.86 26.26
CA GLY A 27 -15.21 20.81 25.62
C GLY A 27 -14.67 20.28 24.29
N ILE A 28 -14.20 19.03 24.26
CA ILE A 28 -13.72 18.37 23.03
C ILE A 28 -14.82 18.27 21.98
N ARG A 29 -16.03 17.86 22.37
CA ARG A 29 -17.19 17.80 21.45
C ARG A 29 -17.51 19.17 20.84
N THR A 30 -17.36 20.23 21.63
CA THR A 30 -17.56 21.61 21.16
C THR A 30 -16.44 22.04 20.21
N ALA A 31 -15.19 21.70 20.54
CA ALA A 31 -14.02 21.98 19.70
C ALA A 31 -14.13 21.31 18.32
N VAL A 32 -14.58 20.05 18.23
CA VAL A 32 -14.83 19.36 16.95
C VAL A 32 -15.85 20.11 16.10
N ARG A 33 -16.95 20.58 16.71
CA ARG A 33 -17.99 21.35 15.99
C ARG A 33 -17.46 22.69 15.50
N GLN A 34 -16.66 23.39 16.30
CA GLN A 34 -16.03 24.66 15.92
C GLN A 34 -14.99 24.46 14.82
N LEU A 35 -14.20 23.39 14.90
CA LEU A 35 -13.23 23.02 13.89
C LEU A 35 -13.93 22.76 12.55
N ALA A 36 -15.00 21.97 12.52
CA ALA A 36 -15.72 21.75 11.26
C ALA A 36 -16.35 23.00 10.66
N LYS A 37 -16.86 23.94 11.44
CA LYS A 37 -17.38 25.20 10.88
C LYS A 37 -16.36 25.94 10.00
N ARG A 38 -15.05 25.77 10.25
CA ARG A 38 -13.98 26.38 9.45
C ARG A 38 -13.71 25.64 8.13
N TYR A 39 -13.89 24.32 8.12
CA TYR A 39 -13.48 23.47 6.99
C TYR A 39 -14.65 22.92 6.16
N THR A 40 -15.84 22.78 6.73
CA THR A 40 -17.02 22.27 6.01
C THR A 40 -17.81 23.44 5.38
N ARG A 41 -17.41 23.82 4.16
CA ARG A 41 -18.22 24.74 3.34
C ARG A 41 -19.50 24.04 2.86
N ALA A 42 -20.55 24.81 2.59
CA ALA A 42 -21.89 24.31 2.25
C ALA A 42 -21.87 23.24 1.14
N THR A 43 -22.11 21.99 1.52
CA THR A 43 -22.34 20.88 0.58
C THR A 43 -23.80 20.85 0.14
N TRP A 44 -24.09 20.25 -1.02
CA TRP A 44 -25.48 20.05 -1.46
C TRP A 44 -26.15 19.01 -0.55
N MET A 45 -26.81 19.45 0.52
CA MET A 45 -27.38 18.52 1.50
C MET A 45 -28.81 18.09 1.13
N THR A 46 -29.06 16.78 1.22
CA THR A 46 -30.39 16.21 1.50
C THR A 46 -30.31 15.49 2.85
N GLY A 47 -30.76 16.14 3.94
CA GLY A 47 -30.89 15.56 5.30
C GLY A 47 -30.18 16.33 6.43
N ALA A 48 -30.65 16.17 7.67
CA ALA A 48 -30.27 16.98 8.85
C ALA A 48 -28.82 16.79 9.37
N HIS A 49 -28.12 15.75 8.92
CA HIS A 49 -26.79 15.35 9.40
C HIS A 49 -25.70 15.26 8.31
N ALA A 50 -26.01 15.62 7.05
CA ALA A 50 -25.04 15.53 5.97
C ALA A 50 -23.87 16.53 6.19
N GLY A 51 -22.63 16.10 5.95
CA GLY A 51 -21.44 16.94 6.02
C GLY A 51 -21.07 17.49 7.42
N ARG A 52 -21.72 17.03 8.50
CA ARG A 52 -21.36 17.41 9.88
C ARG A 52 -20.36 16.40 10.46
N PRO A 53 -19.31 16.84 11.16
CA PRO A 53 -18.40 15.92 11.83
C PRO A 53 -19.14 15.23 12.98
N THR A 54 -18.89 13.94 13.14
CA THR A 54 -19.27 13.18 14.32
C THR A 54 -18.03 12.57 14.92
N MET A 55 -17.87 12.71 16.24
CA MET A 55 -16.76 12.11 16.96
C MET A 55 -17.26 10.90 17.75
N HIS A 56 -16.52 9.80 17.61
CA HIS A 56 -16.74 8.55 18.32
C HIS A 56 -15.50 8.20 19.14
N THR A 57 -15.69 7.41 20.19
CA THR A 57 -14.62 6.85 21.01
C THR A 57 -14.71 5.33 20.92
N ASP A 58 -13.57 4.70 20.65
CA ASP A 58 -13.41 3.26 20.58
C ASP A 58 -12.42 2.84 21.67
N MET A 59 -12.81 1.93 22.58
CA MET A 59 -11.88 1.41 23.59
C MET A 59 -10.94 0.36 22.96
N LYS A 60 -9.63 0.49 23.19
CA LYS A 60 -8.62 -0.53 22.89
C LYS A 60 -7.84 -0.85 24.18
N GLY A 61 -8.28 -1.87 24.92
CA GLY A 61 -7.73 -2.18 26.24
C GLY A 61 -8.03 -1.08 27.26
N ILE A 62 -7.00 -0.56 27.94
CA ILE A 62 -7.10 0.59 28.86
C ILE A 62 -7.03 1.95 28.16
N SER A 63 -6.74 1.97 26.85
CA SER A 63 -6.58 3.20 26.07
C SER A 63 -7.84 3.54 25.29
N VAL A 64 -8.08 4.83 25.10
CA VAL A 64 -9.22 5.34 24.31
C VAL A 64 -8.71 5.83 22.96
N GLY A 65 -9.17 5.18 21.89
CA GLY A 65 -9.04 5.67 20.52
C GLY A 65 -10.21 6.55 20.16
N THR A 66 -10.00 7.48 19.23
CA THR A 66 -11.06 8.35 18.72
C THR A 66 -11.19 8.23 17.22
N ARG A 67 -12.38 8.56 16.74
CA ARG A 67 -12.68 8.60 15.32
C ARG A 67 -13.51 9.81 14.99
N ILE A 68 -13.09 10.59 13.99
CA ILE A 68 -13.88 11.68 13.44
C ILE A 68 -14.39 11.26 12.06
N GLU A 69 -15.70 11.31 11.87
CA GLU A 69 -16.39 10.95 10.64
C GLU A 69 -17.14 12.15 10.07
N ILE A 70 -17.04 12.36 8.76
CA ILE A 70 -17.86 13.30 8.00
C ILE A 70 -18.65 12.50 6.96
N SER A 71 -19.93 12.25 7.24
CA SER A 71 -20.79 11.43 6.39
C SER A 71 -21.58 12.27 5.37
N ARG A 72 -21.93 11.65 4.24
CA ARG A 72 -22.82 12.16 3.19
C ARG A 72 -22.37 13.49 2.59
N LEU A 73 -21.08 13.62 2.36
CA LEU A 73 -20.48 14.80 1.74
C LEU A 73 -20.76 14.82 0.23
N ALA A 74 -21.77 15.56 -0.19
CA ALA A 74 -22.15 15.70 -1.60
C ALA A 74 -21.37 16.83 -2.30
N LEU A 75 -20.50 16.46 -3.24
CA LEU A 75 -19.55 17.39 -3.86
C LEU A 75 -19.76 17.56 -5.38
N ARG A 76 -19.77 18.83 -5.82
CA ARG A 76 -19.73 19.23 -7.24
C ARG A 76 -18.32 19.00 -7.81
N PRO A 77 -18.16 18.55 -9.08
CA PRO A 77 -16.84 18.22 -9.62
C PRO A 77 -15.79 19.31 -9.45
N LYS A 78 -16.14 20.57 -9.76
CA LYS A 78 -15.21 21.71 -9.74
C LYS A 78 -14.61 22.02 -8.35
N SER A 79 -15.22 21.52 -7.27
CA SER A 79 -14.78 21.79 -5.90
C SER A 79 -14.44 20.52 -5.12
N ARG A 80 -14.41 19.33 -5.76
CA ARG A 80 -14.22 18.06 -5.04
C ARG A 80 -12.89 18.00 -4.32
N VAL A 81 -11.81 18.27 -5.04
CA VAL A 81 -10.44 18.18 -4.52
C VAL A 81 -10.28 19.10 -3.31
N ALA A 82 -10.53 20.40 -3.48
CA ALA A 82 -10.39 21.39 -2.42
C ALA A 82 -11.22 21.05 -1.16
N LEU A 83 -12.46 20.58 -1.33
CA LEU A 83 -13.32 20.26 -0.18
C LEU A 83 -12.90 18.96 0.53
N VAL A 84 -12.36 17.97 -0.18
CA VAL A 84 -11.78 16.79 0.45
C VAL A 84 -10.47 17.15 1.14
N ALA A 85 -9.65 18.02 0.55
CA ALA A 85 -8.41 18.51 1.15
C ALA A 85 -8.68 19.27 2.44
N ASP A 86 -9.69 20.14 2.48
CA ASP A 86 -10.12 20.83 3.71
C ASP A 86 -10.53 19.86 4.83
N ILE A 87 -11.13 18.71 4.48
CA ILE A 87 -11.47 17.67 5.46
C ILE A 87 -10.22 16.96 5.97
N PHE A 88 -9.26 16.65 5.10
CA PHE A 88 -7.99 16.08 5.54
C PHE A 88 -7.22 17.04 6.45
N ARG A 89 -7.20 18.34 6.14
CA ARG A 89 -6.63 19.38 7.02
C ARG A 89 -7.34 19.46 8.36
N LEU A 90 -8.68 19.33 8.38
CA LEU A 90 -9.44 19.22 9.63
C LEU A 90 -8.96 18.02 10.45
N PHE A 91 -8.75 16.86 9.83
CA PHE A 91 -8.30 15.68 10.56
C PHE A 91 -6.91 15.85 11.16
N ILE A 92 -5.99 16.51 10.44
CA ILE A 92 -4.65 16.84 10.92
C ILE A 92 -4.74 17.83 12.10
N GLU A 93 -5.47 18.93 11.93
CA GLU A 93 -5.60 19.96 12.98
C GLU A 93 -6.27 19.39 14.25
N ALA A 94 -7.19 18.44 14.12
CA ALA A 94 -7.80 17.77 15.26
C ALA A 94 -6.76 16.98 16.09
N ALA A 95 -5.78 16.34 15.44
CA ALA A 95 -4.67 15.68 16.14
C ALA A 95 -3.73 16.71 16.80
N GLU A 96 -3.31 17.73 16.05
CA GLU A 96 -2.37 18.77 16.53
C GLU A 96 -2.89 19.53 17.75
N LYS A 97 -4.21 19.77 17.80
CA LYS A 97 -4.84 20.49 18.92
C LYS A 97 -5.24 19.60 20.10
N GLY A 98 -4.92 18.31 20.08
CA GLY A 98 -5.33 17.36 21.11
C GLY A 98 -6.85 17.19 21.22
N ILE A 99 -7.58 17.49 20.14
CA ILE A 99 -9.03 17.28 20.04
C ILE A 99 -9.31 15.79 19.81
N ALA A 100 -8.40 15.09 19.13
CA ALA A 100 -8.38 13.65 18.97
C ALA A 100 -7.40 12.98 19.95
N SER A 101 -7.52 11.66 20.08
CA SER A 101 -6.70 10.84 20.99
C SER A 101 -5.23 10.74 20.61
N GLY A 102 -4.79 11.14 19.42
CA GLY A 102 -3.39 11.02 19.01
C GLY A 102 -3.21 11.39 17.53
N PRO A 103 -2.06 11.03 16.92
CA PRO A 103 -1.85 11.11 15.47
C PRO A 103 -2.88 10.26 14.70
N ILE A 104 -3.04 10.53 13.40
CA ILE A 104 -3.92 9.76 12.53
C ILE A 104 -3.32 8.35 12.34
N GLU A 105 -3.99 7.33 12.87
CA GLU A 105 -3.63 5.92 12.68
C GLU A 105 -4.04 5.48 11.26
N ARG A 106 -5.27 5.81 10.86
CA ARG A 106 -5.90 5.28 9.64
C ARG A 106 -6.94 6.24 9.07
N LEU A 107 -6.93 6.39 7.74
CA LEU A 107 -7.96 7.10 6.99
C LEU A 107 -8.81 6.13 6.18
N ALA A 108 -10.09 6.41 6.04
CA ALA A 108 -11.00 5.67 5.18
C ALA A 108 -11.94 6.59 4.41
N VAL A 109 -12.34 6.13 3.22
CA VAL A 109 -13.35 6.76 2.39
C VAL A 109 -14.37 5.74 1.93
N ARG A 110 -15.65 6.10 2.01
CA ARG A 110 -16.78 5.27 1.58
C ARG A 110 -17.58 5.95 0.50
N PHE A 111 -17.89 5.21 -0.57
CA PHE A 111 -18.85 5.59 -1.59
C PHE A 111 -19.28 4.37 -2.44
N PRO A 112 -20.43 4.41 -3.13
CA PRO A 112 -20.91 3.28 -3.91
C PRO A 112 -19.90 2.81 -4.98
N ARG A 113 -19.60 1.51 -4.94
CA ARG A 113 -18.66 0.79 -5.82
C ARG A 113 -17.24 1.40 -5.83
N ALA A 114 -16.73 1.81 -4.67
CA ALA A 114 -15.45 2.51 -4.54
C ALA A 114 -14.27 1.78 -5.19
N ALA A 115 -14.23 0.45 -5.11
CA ALA A 115 -13.19 -0.35 -5.76
C ALA A 115 -13.23 -0.33 -7.29
N LYS A 116 -14.38 -0.04 -7.92
CA LYS A 116 -14.57 -0.10 -9.38
C LYS A 116 -14.67 1.28 -10.06
N ARG A 117 -14.60 2.39 -9.32
CA ARG A 117 -14.81 3.74 -9.85
C ARG A 117 -13.55 4.61 -9.69
N ALA A 118 -12.57 4.41 -10.56
CA ALA A 118 -11.31 5.17 -10.57
C ALA A 118 -11.52 6.69 -10.60
N GLU A 119 -12.39 7.18 -11.48
CA GLU A 119 -12.74 8.61 -11.58
C GLU A 119 -13.32 9.21 -10.29
N ALA A 120 -14.00 8.40 -9.48
CA ALA A 120 -14.51 8.85 -8.18
C ALA A 120 -13.45 8.80 -7.07
N ARG A 121 -12.38 8.00 -7.23
CA ARG A 121 -11.20 8.01 -6.34
C ARG A 121 -10.27 9.18 -6.62
N LYS A 122 -10.16 9.62 -7.89
CA LYS A 122 -9.21 10.66 -8.33
C LYS A 122 -9.23 11.93 -7.47
N PRO A 123 -10.38 12.55 -7.14
CA PRO A 123 -10.38 13.74 -6.29
C PRO A 123 -9.91 13.49 -4.85
N VAL A 124 -10.12 12.28 -4.32
CA VAL A 124 -9.66 11.88 -2.99
C VAL A 124 -8.14 11.70 -3.00
N ARG A 125 -7.61 11.09 -4.06
CA ARG A 125 -6.17 10.96 -4.27
C ARG A 125 -5.48 12.31 -4.37
N GLU A 126 -5.96 13.19 -5.24
CA GLU A 126 -5.37 14.52 -5.45
C GLU A 126 -5.38 15.33 -4.17
N ALA A 127 -6.49 15.30 -3.41
CA ALA A 127 -6.58 15.96 -2.12
C ALA A 127 -5.63 15.35 -1.06
N PHE A 128 -5.42 14.03 -1.10
CA PHE A 128 -4.50 13.36 -0.20
C PHE A 128 -3.05 13.76 -0.51
N GLU A 129 -2.67 13.71 -1.78
CA GLU A 129 -1.32 14.09 -2.24
C GLU A 129 -1.02 15.57 -1.94
N GLU A 130 -2.00 16.46 -2.11
CA GLU A 130 -1.91 17.88 -1.76
C GLU A 130 -1.66 18.10 -0.25
N VAL A 131 -2.36 17.35 0.61
CA VAL A 131 -2.35 17.58 2.06
C VAL A 131 -1.22 16.82 2.78
N PHE A 132 -0.93 15.60 2.35
CA PHE A 132 0.05 14.71 2.99
C PHE A 132 1.39 14.64 2.25
N GLY A 133 1.53 15.28 1.08
CA GLY A 133 2.80 15.38 0.34
C GLY A 133 3.37 14.04 -0.12
N SER A 134 2.52 13.05 -0.39
CA SER A 134 2.94 11.67 -0.66
C SER A 134 1.96 10.96 -1.58
N THR A 135 2.45 10.01 -2.38
CA THR A 135 1.63 9.15 -3.26
C THR A 135 0.49 8.49 -2.49
N CYS A 136 -0.74 8.73 -2.94
CA CYS A 136 -1.92 8.11 -2.34
C CYS A 136 -2.12 6.71 -2.91
N CYS A 137 -2.50 5.77 -2.04
CA CYS A 137 -3.04 4.49 -2.47
C CYS A 137 -4.29 4.12 -1.66
N PHE A 138 -5.10 3.23 -2.23
CA PHE A 138 -6.35 2.76 -1.65
C PHE A 138 -6.28 1.26 -1.41
N TYR A 139 -6.71 0.81 -0.23
CA TYR A 139 -6.86 -0.61 0.06
C TYR A 139 -8.35 -0.96 0.25
N ARG A 140 -8.83 -1.99 -0.45
CA ARG A 140 -10.24 -2.41 -0.41
C ARG A 140 -10.55 -3.14 0.90
N VAL A 141 -11.44 -2.57 1.72
CA VAL A 141 -12.02 -3.26 2.88
C VAL A 141 -13.28 -4.03 2.43
N ASP A 142 -14.14 -3.34 1.70
CA ASP A 142 -15.36 -3.90 1.12
C ASP A 142 -15.66 -3.21 -0.24
N PRO A 143 -16.69 -3.61 -1.00
CA PRO A 143 -16.99 -3.01 -2.31
C PRO A 143 -17.27 -1.51 -2.31
N HIS A 144 -17.51 -0.89 -1.15
CA HIS A 144 -17.89 0.51 -0.97
C HIS A 144 -16.93 1.29 -0.08
N SER A 145 -16.08 0.63 0.70
CA SER A 145 -15.17 1.25 1.65
C SER A 145 -13.71 0.96 1.31
N LEU A 146 -12.90 2.02 1.25
CA LEU A 146 -11.47 1.96 1.00
C LEU A 146 -10.73 2.57 2.19
N LEU A 147 -9.64 1.93 2.62
CA LEU A 147 -8.62 2.63 3.41
C LEU A 147 -7.78 3.49 2.49
N ILE A 148 -7.38 4.65 2.98
CA ILE A 148 -6.43 5.54 2.32
C ILE A 148 -5.10 5.37 3.05
N GLY A 149 -4.03 5.16 2.29
CA GLY A 149 -2.69 4.96 2.82
C GLY A 149 -1.61 5.40 1.85
N ARG A 150 -0.39 4.99 2.18
CA ARG A 150 0.81 5.20 1.36
C ARG A 150 1.31 3.86 0.87
N ALA A 151 2.00 3.88 -0.28
CA ALA A 151 2.68 2.71 -0.81
C ALA A 151 4.16 3.03 -1.04
N VAL A 152 5.03 2.10 -0.64
CA VAL A 152 6.41 2.06 -1.11
C VAL A 152 6.39 1.33 -2.45
N ILE A 153 6.83 1.99 -3.51
CA ILE A 153 6.89 1.41 -4.85
C ILE A 153 8.25 0.75 -5.01
N HIS A 154 8.24 -0.56 -5.27
CA HIS A 154 9.46 -1.33 -5.46
C HIS A 154 9.87 -1.30 -6.93
N GLN A 155 9.01 -1.85 -7.80
CA GLN A 155 9.30 -1.98 -9.23
C GLN A 155 8.01 -2.18 -10.04
N PRO A 156 8.02 -1.97 -11.37
CA PRO A 156 6.92 -2.39 -12.22
C PRO A 156 6.62 -3.89 -12.02
N VAL A 157 5.33 -4.27 -12.03
CA VAL A 157 4.93 -5.69 -11.88
C VAL A 157 5.56 -6.57 -12.93
N ILE A 158 5.76 -6.07 -14.15
CA ILE A 158 6.40 -6.86 -15.20
C ILE A 158 7.86 -7.20 -14.86
N ASN A 159 8.60 -6.24 -14.31
CA ASN A 159 9.99 -6.47 -13.89
C ASN A 159 10.07 -7.47 -12.74
N HIS A 160 9.11 -7.37 -11.81
CA HIS A 160 8.94 -8.35 -10.73
C HIS A 160 8.74 -9.77 -11.27
N LEU A 161 7.78 -9.94 -12.19
CA LEU A 161 7.44 -11.27 -12.71
C LEU A 161 8.55 -11.87 -13.58
N ARG A 162 9.33 -11.03 -14.26
CA ARG A 162 10.45 -11.44 -15.10
C ARG A 162 11.75 -11.65 -14.32
N GLU A 163 11.78 -11.23 -13.05
CA GLU A 163 12.99 -11.20 -12.22
C GLU A 163 14.14 -10.42 -12.91
N ASP A 164 13.81 -9.31 -13.59
CA ASP A 164 14.79 -8.43 -14.27
C ASP A 164 14.75 -6.98 -13.74
N GLY A 165 14.16 -6.80 -12.55
CA GLY A 165 14.11 -5.52 -11.84
C GLY A 165 15.14 -5.39 -10.71
N PRO A 166 15.16 -4.24 -10.03
CA PRO A 166 16.11 -3.97 -8.94
C PRO A 166 15.90 -4.86 -7.72
N TYR A 167 14.68 -5.35 -7.47
CA TYR A 167 14.38 -6.26 -6.37
C TYR A 167 14.31 -7.69 -6.90
N HIS A 168 15.37 -8.45 -6.64
CA HIS A 168 15.54 -9.81 -7.14
C HIS A 168 15.44 -10.85 -6.03
N SER A 169 14.72 -11.95 -6.30
CA SER A 169 14.40 -12.96 -5.29
C SER A 169 15.60 -13.74 -4.75
N ASP A 170 16.67 -13.87 -5.53
CA ASP A 170 17.95 -14.47 -5.07
C ASP A 170 18.56 -13.75 -3.85
N HIS A 171 18.20 -12.48 -3.62
CA HIS A 171 18.66 -11.72 -2.45
C HIS A 171 17.81 -11.98 -1.19
N GLN A 172 16.62 -12.57 -1.32
CA GLN A 172 15.72 -12.80 -0.18
C GLN A 172 16.39 -13.62 0.94
N PRO A 173 17.07 -14.76 0.68
CA PRO A 173 17.74 -15.51 1.74
C PRO A 173 18.84 -14.71 2.46
N ARG A 174 19.51 -13.80 1.76
CA ARG A 174 20.56 -12.93 2.31
C ARG A 174 19.96 -11.92 3.30
N VAL A 175 18.86 -11.28 2.89
CA VAL A 175 18.12 -10.32 3.74
C VAL A 175 17.51 -10.99 4.95
N GLU A 176 16.91 -12.17 4.79
CA GLU A 176 16.36 -12.96 5.90
C GLU A 176 17.44 -13.35 6.92
N LYS A 177 18.64 -13.75 6.47
CA LYS A 177 19.77 -14.05 7.37
C LYS A 177 20.12 -12.83 8.23
N VAL A 178 20.25 -11.65 7.63
CA VAL A 178 20.58 -10.40 8.33
C VAL A 178 19.48 -10.01 9.32
N GLN A 179 18.22 -10.01 8.89
CA GLN A 179 17.08 -9.68 9.76
C GLN A 179 16.97 -10.66 10.94
N ASN A 180 17.15 -11.96 10.70
CA ASN A 180 17.10 -12.97 11.76
C ASN A 180 18.21 -12.76 12.81
N GLU A 181 19.41 -12.36 12.40
CA GLU A 181 20.48 -12.04 13.33
C GLU A 181 20.16 -10.79 14.15
N LEU A 182 19.67 -9.72 13.51
CA LEU A 182 19.24 -8.49 14.19
C LEU A 182 18.16 -8.78 15.25
N ASN A 183 17.17 -9.59 14.90
CA ASN A 183 16.04 -9.92 15.77
C ASN A 183 16.42 -10.85 16.94
N ARG A 184 17.52 -11.61 16.84
CA ARG A 184 17.96 -12.52 17.91
C ARG A 184 18.48 -11.79 19.14
N GLN A 185 19.11 -10.63 18.96
CA GLN A 185 19.73 -9.87 20.05
C GLN A 185 19.46 -8.37 19.90
N PRO A 186 18.21 -7.92 20.07
CA PRO A 186 17.83 -6.53 19.80
C PRO A 186 18.67 -5.51 20.58
N GLY A 187 18.98 -5.79 21.86
CA GLY A 187 19.80 -4.89 22.68
C GLY A 187 21.28 -4.76 22.23
N ARG A 188 21.80 -5.67 21.41
CA ARG A 188 23.15 -5.55 20.82
C ARG A 188 23.19 -4.54 19.68
N TYR A 189 22.08 -4.43 18.96
CA TYR A 189 21.96 -3.66 17.72
C TYR A 189 21.20 -2.34 17.92
N GLU A 190 20.77 -2.08 19.17
CA GLU A 190 20.09 -0.87 19.57
C GLU A 190 20.96 0.38 19.31
N GLY A 191 20.33 1.47 18.86
CA GLY A 191 21.01 2.70 18.50
C GLY A 191 21.58 2.73 17.07
N TYR A 192 21.45 1.64 16.32
CA TYR A 192 21.81 1.57 14.90
C TYR A 192 20.59 1.36 14.01
N ARG A 193 20.67 1.86 12.77
CA ARG A 193 19.70 1.61 11.70
C ARG A 193 20.32 0.76 10.61
N TYR A 194 19.55 -0.15 10.03
CA TYR A 194 20.04 -1.12 9.03
C TYR A 194 19.22 -1.03 7.75
N PHE A 195 19.90 -1.05 6.61
CA PHE A 195 19.29 -0.83 5.31
C PHE A 195 20.11 -1.47 4.19
N VAL A 196 19.54 -1.47 3.00
CA VAL A 196 20.12 -1.98 1.76
C VAL A 196 20.33 -0.81 0.82
N GLU A 197 21.54 -0.69 0.27
CA GLU A 197 21.80 0.10 -0.91
C GLU A 197 21.64 -0.81 -2.14
N LEU A 198 20.77 -0.42 -3.08
CA LEU A 198 20.57 -1.14 -4.33
C LEU A 198 21.37 -0.50 -5.45
N LEU A 199 22.14 -1.31 -6.17
CA LEU A 199 22.83 -0.93 -7.39
C LEU A 199 22.20 -1.69 -8.55
N PHE A 200 21.51 -0.97 -9.43
CA PHE A 200 20.81 -1.58 -10.56
C PHE A 200 21.13 -0.85 -11.87
N THR A 201 21.59 -1.63 -12.83
CA THR A 201 21.73 -1.22 -14.23
C THR A 201 20.79 -2.10 -15.07
N PRO A 202 19.89 -1.53 -15.89
CA PRO A 202 18.99 -2.32 -16.72
C PRO A 202 19.72 -3.39 -17.55
N GLY A 203 19.23 -4.63 -17.49
CA GLY A 203 19.82 -5.77 -18.18
C GLY A 203 20.99 -6.45 -17.45
N GLN A 204 21.41 -5.92 -16.30
CA GLN A 204 22.35 -6.57 -15.39
C GLN A 204 21.59 -7.15 -14.19
N HIS A 205 22.18 -8.17 -13.57
CA HIS A 205 21.70 -8.65 -12.29
C HIS A 205 21.91 -7.56 -11.23
N PRO A 206 20.89 -7.19 -10.44
CA PRO A 206 21.06 -6.16 -9.41
C PRO A 206 22.09 -6.61 -8.38
N GLU A 207 22.79 -5.64 -7.79
CA GLU A 207 23.67 -5.85 -6.65
C GLU A 207 23.12 -5.15 -5.42
N VAL A 208 23.39 -5.72 -4.25
CA VAL A 208 22.96 -5.16 -2.96
C VAL A 208 24.13 -5.05 -2.01
N THR A 209 24.23 -3.90 -1.35
CA THR A 209 25.16 -3.67 -0.24
C THR A 209 24.36 -3.51 1.05
N PHE A 210 24.71 -4.29 2.07
CA PHE A 210 24.13 -4.13 3.39
C PHE A 210 24.83 -3.01 4.13
N CYS A 211 24.06 -2.08 4.67
CA CYS A 211 24.57 -0.89 5.31
C CYS A 211 23.96 -0.73 6.71
N TYR A 212 24.71 -0.03 7.57
CA TYR A 212 24.19 0.41 8.86
C TYR A 212 24.68 1.81 9.20
N SER A 213 23.90 2.52 10.02
CA SER A 213 24.20 3.87 10.46
C SER A 213 23.96 4.02 11.97
N GLY A 214 24.71 4.92 12.60
CA GLY A 214 24.70 5.20 14.03
C GLY A 214 25.70 6.30 14.37
N GLU A 215 25.94 6.56 15.66
CA GLU A 215 26.88 7.62 16.09
C GLU A 215 28.31 7.38 15.60
N LYS A 216 28.76 6.13 15.58
CA LYS A 216 30.11 5.72 15.18
C LYS A 216 30.10 4.28 14.65
N PRO A 217 31.09 3.88 13.84
CA PRO A 217 31.20 2.49 13.41
C PRO A 217 31.44 1.56 14.61
N ASP A 218 30.84 0.38 14.55
CA ASP A 218 31.00 -0.66 15.56
C ASP A 218 31.57 -1.94 14.93
N ARG A 219 32.85 -2.18 15.21
CA ARG A 219 33.57 -3.35 14.72
C ARG A 219 32.95 -4.66 15.21
N LEU A 220 32.30 -4.68 16.37
CA LEU A 220 31.67 -5.89 16.87
C LEU A 220 30.46 -6.27 16.03
N ILE A 221 29.67 -5.29 15.59
CA ILE A 221 28.54 -5.50 14.68
C ILE A 221 29.05 -6.06 13.34
N GLU A 222 30.06 -5.43 12.75
CA GLU A 222 30.64 -5.84 11.47
C GLU A 222 31.19 -7.28 11.50
N VAL A 223 31.97 -7.61 12.54
CA VAL A 223 32.54 -8.95 12.71
C VAL A 223 31.44 -9.98 12.97
N THR A 224 30.46 -9.66 13.81
CA THR A 224 29.36 -10.57 14.14
C THR A 224 28.52 -10.86 12.90
N MET A 225 28.13 -9.83 12.16
CA MET A 225 27.33 -10.01 10.94
C MET A 225 28.07 -10.86 9.92
N ARG A 226 29.35 -10.57 9.67
CA ARG A 226 30.16 -11.38 8.77
C ARG A 226 30.23 -12.85 9.21
N GLN A 227 30.39 -13.12 10.51
CA GLN A 227 30.49 -14.49 11.03
C GLN A 227 29.14 -15.23 11.03
N LYS A 228 28.03 -14.54 11.25
CA LYS A 228 26.69 -15.15 11.44
C LYS A 228 25.86 -15.20 10.17
N THR A 229 26.10 -14.27 9.25
CA THR A 229 25.27 -14.07 8.05
C THR A 229 26.07 -14.19 6.75
N GLU A 230 27.40 -14.18 6.82
CA GLU A 230 28.33 -14.11 5.68
C GLU A 230 28.28 -12.77 4.93
N GLU A 231 27.45 -11.82 5.40
CA GLU A 231 27.30 -10.50 4.78
C GLU A 231 28.24 -9.48 5.40
N HIS A 232 28.71 -8.57 4.55
CA HIS A 232 29.56 -7.46 4.93
C HIS A 232 28.71 -6.20 5.07
N LEU A 233 28.61 -5.68 6.30
CA LEU A 233 27.94 -4.41 6.55
C LEU A 233 28.90 -3.24 6.38
N VAL A 234 28.46 -2.23 5.64
CA VAL A 234 29.16 -0.96 5.45
C VAL A 234 28.60 0.08 6.41
N PHE A 235 29.45 0.65 7.26
CA PHE A 235 29.05 1.78 8.10
C PHE A 235 28.92 3.05 7.26
N LEU A 236 27.79 3.74 7.40
CA LEU A 236 27.54 5.05 6.79
C LEU A 236 27.16 6.07 7.87
N PRO A 237 27.79 7.25 7.91
CA PRO A 237 27.40 8.32 8.83
C PRO A 237 25.94 8.74 8.62
N SER A 238 25.20 9.04 9.70
CA SER A 238 23.77 9.42 9.58
C SER A 238 23.52 10.57 8.61
N ARG A 239 24.42 11.56 8.60
CA ARG A 239 24.38 12.71 7.66
C ARG A 239 24.42 12.31 6.19
N GLU A 240 25.06 11.18 5.85
CA GLU A 240 25.14 10.70 4.47
C GLU A 240 23.83 10.04 4.05
N VAL A 241 23.26 9.24 4.96
CA VAL A 241 21.92 8.64 4.77
C VAL A 241 20.85 9.72 4.67
N GLU A 242 20.95 10.77 5.47
CA GLU A 242 20.01 11.89 5.46
C GLU A 242 20.16 12.80 4.22
N ALA A 243 21.34 12.83 3.60
CA ALA A 243 21.59 13.63 2.40
C ALA A 243 20.94 13.02 1.14
N ASP A 244 20.85 11.69 1.08
CA ASP A 244 20.24 10.96 -0.04
C ASP A 244 19.45 9.75 0.47
N PRO A 245 18.27 9.98 1.08
CA PRO A 245 17.49 8.90 1.69
C PRO A 245 16.90 7.94 0.64
N ASP A 246 16.71 8.38 -0.61
CA ASP A 246 16.10 7.58 -1.67
C ASP A 246 17.08 6.53 -2.23
N ARG A 247 18.38 6.67 -1.96
CA ARG A 247 19.42 5.68 -2.28
C ARG A 247 19.30 4.40 -1.43
N PHE A 248 18.66 4.49 -0.27
CA PHE A 248 18.64 3.42 0.74
C PHE A 248 17.23 2.89 0.98
N VAL A 249 17.11 1.57 1.08
CA VAL A 249 15.85 0.87 1.33
C VAL A 249 15.92 0.12 2.64
N SER A 250 14.84 0.14 3.43
CA SER A 250 14.80 -0.62 4.68
C SER A 250 14.94 -2.13 4.38
N LEU A 251 15.52 -2.90 5.31
CA LEU A 251 15.61 -4.36 5.15
C LEU A 251 14.23 -4.99 4.92
N SER A 252 13.20 -4.47 5.61
CA SER A 252 11.83 -4.98 5.46
C SER A 252 11.21 -4.62 4.12
N ASP A 253 11.40 -3.40 3.62
CA ASP A 253 10.89 -3.01 2.30
C ASP A 253 11.58 -3.81 1.19
N TYR A 254 12.90 -4.02 1.29
CA TYR A 254 13.63 -4.84 0.33
C TYR A 254 13.13 -6.28 0.35
N ASP A 255 12.98 -6.90 1.53
CA ASP A 255 12.43 -8.27 1.65
C ASP A 255 11.07 -8.37 0.96
N HIS A 256 10.15 -7.44 1.22
CA HIS A 256 8.85 -7.43 0.55
C HIS A 256 8.98 -7.26 -0.97
N GLY A 257 9.85 -6.37 -1.44
CA GLY A 257 10.08 -6.14 -2.86
C GLY A 257 10.69 -7.33 -3.59
N ALA A 258 11.58 -8.08 -2.92
CA ALA A 258 12.29 -9.23 -3.49
C ALA A 258 11.50 -10.54 -3.44
N ARG A 259 10.41 -10.62 -2.67
CA ARG A 259 9.60 -11.86 -2.57
C ARG A 259 8.98 -12.23 -3.90
N ARG A 260 9.45 -13.34 -4.48
CA ARG A 260 8.92 -13.86 -5.75
C ARG A 260 7.44 -14.25 -5.66
N PHE A 261 7.06 -14.93 -4.58
CA PHE A 261 5.70 -15.42 -4.36
C PHE A 261 5.23 -15.20 -2.92
N GLY A 262 3.92 -14.97 -2.76
CA GLY A 262 3.25 -14.91 -1.46
C GLY A 262 3.15 -13.48 -0.91
N ASN A 263 1.93 -13.09 -0.53
CA ASN A 263 1.64 -11.74 -0.03
C ASN A 263 2.20 -10.63 -0.94
N VAL A 264 2.12 -10.80 -2.26
CA VAL A 264 2.57 -9.81 -3.23
C VAL A 264 1.46 -8.80 -3.42
N ALA A 265 1.72 -7.53 -3.10
CA ALA A 265 0.76 -6.45 -3.31
C ALA A 265 1.11 -5.68 -4.58
N PHE A 266 0.12 -5.51 -5.46
CA PHE A 266 0.26 -4.66 -6.64
C PHE A 266 -0.70 -3.49 -6.58
N MET A 267 -0.25 -2.36 -7.09
CA MET A 267 -1.03 -1.14 -7.23
C MET A 267 -1.37 -0.92 -8.69
N GLN A 268 -2.66 -0.77 -8.97
CA GLN A 268 -3.17 -0.40 -10.29
C GLN A 268 -4.29 0.63 -10.13
N GLU A 269 -4.23 1.74 -10.87
CA GLU A 269 -5.16 2.87 -10.71
C GLU A 269 -5.26 3.39 -9.26
N GLY A 270 -4.13 3.35 -8.54
CA GLY A 270 -4.04 3.70 -7.12
C GLY A 270 -4.70 2.70 -6.16
N LEU A 271 -5.26 1.58 -6.63
CA LEU A 271 -5.88 0.55 -5.80
C LEU A 271 -4.90 -0.60 -5.56
N ILE A 272 -4.67 -0.91 -4.29
CA ILE A 272 -3.86 -2.03 -3.82
C ILE A 272 -4.67 -3.32 -3.88
N ARG A 273 -4.02 -4.36 -4.38
CA ARG A 273 -4.58 -5.70 -4.51
C ARG A 273 -3.49 -6.71 -4.16
N TRP A 274 -3.86 -7.76 -3.46
CA TRP A 274 -2.93 -8.80 -3.03
C TRP A 274 -3.08 -10.01 -3.92
N ILE A 275 -1.99 -10.62 -4.36
CA ILE A 275 -1.98 -11.90 -5.06
C ILE A 275 -1.31 -12.90 -4.15
N ASP A 276 -2.04 -13.97 -3.87
CA ASP A 276 -1.51 -15.07 -3.08
C ASP A 276 -0.56 -15.92 -3.94
N ARG A 277 0.33 -16.63 -3.26
CA ARG A 277 1.36 -17.47 -3.89
C ARG A 277 0.77 -18.50 -4.84
N GLU A 278 -0.40 -19.00 -4.51
CA GLU A 278 -1.06 -20.08 -5.23
C GLU A 278 -1.58 -19.63 -6.60
N TRP A 279 -1.94 -18.35 -6.75
CA TRP A 279 -2.63 -17.83 -7.94
C TRP A 279 -1.73 -16.97 -8.84
N LEU A 280 -0.65 -16.39 -8.29
CA LEU A 280 0.31 -15.61 -9.07
C LEU A 280 0.86 -16.38 -10.29
N PRO A 281 1.15 -17.70 -10.20
CA PRO A 281 1.53 -18.50 -11.35
C PRO A 281 0.59 -18.43 -12.56
N LEU A 282 -0.71 -18.16 -12.35
CA LEU A 282 -1.68 -18.06 -13.44
C LEU A 282 -1.38 -16.88 -14.36
N VAL A 283 -0.81 -15.80 -13.84
CA VAL A 283 -0.49 -14.59 -14.63
C VAL A 283 0.48 -14.95 -15.76
N TYR A 284 1.39 -15.91 -15.54
CA TYR A 284 2.31 -16.41 -16.55
C TYR A 284 1.62 -17.15 -17.71
N LEU A 285 0.38 -17.63 -17.54
CA LEU A 285 -0.36 -18.24 -18.67
C LEU A 285 -0.71 -17.22 -19.75
N PHE A 286 -0.70 -15.93 -19.41
CA PHE A 286 -0.93 -14.83 -20.34
C PHE A 286 0.38 -14.20 -20.85
N MET A 287 1.52 -14.85 -20.60
CA MET A 287 2.83 -14.43 -21.08
C MET A 287 3.35 -15.38 -22.16
N ASP A 288 4.18 -14.85 -23.06
CA ASP A 288 4.90 -15.63 -24.05
C ASP A 288 6.11 -16.36 -23.41
N ASP A 289 6.85 -17.09 -24.24
CA ASP A 289 8.01 -17.88 -23.79
C ASP A 289 9.18 -17.00 -23.29
N ASN A 290 9.17 -15.69 -23.58
CA ASN A 290 10.14 -14.71 -23.10
C ASN A 290 9.62 -13.89 -21.90
N PHE A 291 8.51 -14.33 -21.29
CA PHE A 291 7.82 -13.65 -20.20
C PHE A 291 7.30 -12.25 -20.56
N GLN A 292 7.05 -11.98 -21.84
CA GLN A 292 6.36 -10.78 -22.28
C GLN A 292 4.85 -10.95 -22.17
N PRO A 293 4.12 -9.98 -21.61
CA PRO A 293 2.68 -10.09 -21.44
C PRO A 293 1.99 -9.95 -22.80
N MET A 294 1.14 -10.92 -23.17
CA MET A 294 0.37 -10.91 -24.41
C MET A 294 -0.90 -10.08 -24.25
N MET A 295 -0.75 -8.75 -24.24
CA MET A 295 -1.82 -7.79 -23.95
C MET A 295 -2.99 -7.84 -24.95
N ASP A 296 -2.71 -8.18 -26.20
CA ASP A 296 -3.68 -8.19 -27.30
C ASP A 296 -4.34 -9.56 -27.51
N GLN A 297 -3.95 -10.59 -26.75
CA GLN A 297 -4.49 -11.93 -26.91
C GLN A 297 -5.64 -12.20 -25.94
N THR A 298 -6.62 -12.98 -26.41
CA THR A 298 -7.71 -13.53 -25.60
C THR A 298 -7.63 -15.04 -25.63
N TYR A 299 -7.78 -15.67 -24.47
CA TYR A 299 -7.79 -17.12 -24.34
C TYR A 299 -9.13 -17.62 -23.86
N THR A 300 -9.63 -18.65 -24.50
CA THR A 300 -10.69 -19.50 -23.97
C THR A 300 -10.18 -20.27 -22.75
N TRP A 301 -11.11 -20.77 -21.93
CA TRP A 301 -10.77 -21.66 -20.81
C TRP A 301 -9.92 -22.87 -21.24
N GLY A 302 -10.26 -23.50 -22.38
CA GLY A 302 -9.56 -24.68 -22.87
C GLY A 302 -8.11 -24.38 -23.29
N GLU A 303 -7.84 -23.19 -23.82
CA GLU A 303 -6.48 -22.74 -24.17
C GLU A 303 -5.66 -22.46 -22.91
N LEU A 304 -6.23 -21.79 -21.92
CA LEU A 304 -5.58 -21.59 -20.62
C LEU A 304 -5.28 -22.92 -19.93
N PHE A 305 -6.20 -23.88 -20.00
CA PHE A 305 -5.99 -25.21 -19.43
C PHE A 305 -4.83 -25.95 -20.11
N LYS A 306 -4.73 -25.91 -21.44
CA LYS A 306 -3.57 -26.45 -22.16
C LYS A 306 -2.28 -25.75 -21.76
N ARG A 307 -2.28 -24.42 -21.64
CA ARG A 307 -1.12 -23.65 -21.18
C ARG A 307 -0.72 -24.03 -19.75
N GLN A 308 -1.68 -24.21 -18.85
CA GLN A 308 -1.45 -24.64 -17.46
C GLN A 308 -0.73 -25.99 -17.39
N GLN A 309 -1.13 -26.95 -18.22
CA GLN A 309 -0.51 -28.29 -18.27
C GLN A 309 0.99 -28.24 -18.58
N HIS A 310 1.41 -27.24 -19.36
CA HIS A 310 2.80 -27.06 -19.81
C HIS A 310 3.54 -25.96 -19.07
N SER A 311 2.90 -25.26 -18.12
CA SER A 311 3.50 -24.14 -17.41
C SER A 311 4.49 -24.60 -16.35
N ASP A 312 5.68 -24.02 -16.37
CA ASP A 312 6.70 -24.25 -15.34
C ASP A 312 6.39 -23.59 -14.00
N PHE A 313 5.55 -22.56 -14.00
CA PHE A 313 5.15 -21.82 -12.81
C PHE A 313 3.96 -22.47 -12.11
N ALA A 314 3.08 -23.14 -12.86
CA ALA A 314 1.97 -23.86 -12.26
C ALA A 314 2.48 -25.00 -11.36
N PRO A 315 2.00 -25.12 -10.10
CA PRO A 315 2.39 -26.21 -9.21
C PRO A 315 2.19 -27.57 -9.90
N ARG A 316 3.18 -28.47 -9.83
CA ARG A 316 3.14 -29.76 -10.54
C ARG A 316 1.85 -30.54 -10.28
N ALA A 317 1.39 -30.57 -9.04
CA ALA A 317 0.14 -31.24 -8.64
C ALA A 317 -1.13 -30.60 -9.24
N SER A 318 -1.06 -29.32 -9.61
CA SER A 318 -2.19 -28.54 -10.12
C SER A 318 -2.22 -28.42 -11.65
N ARG A 319 -1.15 -28.81 -12.36
CA ARG A 319 -1.04 -28.67 -13.84
C ARG A 319 -2.23 -29.27 -14.59
N GLY A 320 -2.73 -30.44 -14.14
CA GLY A 320 -3.89 -31.12 -14.71
C GLY A 320 -5.24 -30.80 -14.05
N SER A 321 -5.29 -29.89 -13.07
CA SER A 321 -6.50 -29.62 -12.29
C SER A 321 -7.36 -28.54 -12.93
N SER A 322 -8.58 -28.89 -13.33
CA SER A 322 -9.57 -27.93 -13.84
C SER A 322 -10.07 -27.00 -12.73
N THR A 323 -10.31 -27.55 -11.54
CA THR A 323 -10.75 -26.80 -10.36
C THR A 323 -9.74 -25.73 -9.96
N PHE A 324 -8.45 -26.05 -10.05
CA PHE A 324 -7.38 -25.08 -9.79
C PHE A 324 -7.46 -23.91 -10.78
N LEU A 325 -7.61 -24.20 -12.08
CA LEU A 325 -7.74 -23.16 -13.11
C LEU A 325 -8.95 -22.26 -12.85
N ASP A 326 -10.11 -22.85 -12.55
CA ASP A 326 -11.35 -22.11 -12.27
C ASP A 326 -11.18 -21.15 -11.10
N LEU A 327 -10.62 -21.64 -9.98
CA LEU A 327 -10.33 -20.82 -8.81
C LEU A 327 -9.35 -19.68 -9.16
N CYS A 328 -8.27 -19.98 -9.86
CA CYS A 328 -7.28 -18.97 -10.25
C CYS A 328 -7.91 -17.88 -11.14
N ILE A 329 -8.72 -18.26 -12.13
CA ILE A 329 -9.42 -17.32 -13.01
C ILE A 329 -10.38 -16.43 -12.21
N GLU A 330 -11.15 -17.02 -11.30
CA GLU A 330 -12.06 -16.26 -10.42
C GLU A 330 -11.29 -15.24 -9.58
N GLN A 331 -10.22 -15.67 -8.90
CA GLN A 331 -9.42 -14.83 -8.01
C GLN A 331 -8.71 -13.70 -8.77
N THR A 332 -8.14 -13.98 -9.95
CA THR A 332 -7.46 -12.98 -10.78
C THR A 332 -8.44 -12.01 -11.44
N THR A 333 -9.67 -12.45 -11.73
CA THR A 333 -10.74 -11.58 -12.25
C THR A 333 -11.29 -10.65 -11.16
N ASP A 334 -11.56 -11.14 -9.94
CA ASP A 334 -11.98 -10.26 -8.82
C ASP A 334 -10.91 -9.19 -8.51
N ARG A 335 -9.64 -9.54 -8.74
CA ARG A 335 -8.49 -8.64 -8.60
C ARG A 335 -8.19 -7.83 -9.86
N ASN A 336 -9.04 -7.83 -10.89
CA ASN A 336 -8.83 -7.15 -12.19
C ASN A 336 -7.41 -7.30 -12.78
N LEU A 337 -6.73 -8.42 -12.54
CA LEU A 337 -5.52 -8.73 -13.31
C LEU A 337 -5.89 -9.30 -14.67
N VAL A 338 -6.99 -10.04 -14.68
CA VAL A 338 -7.60 -10.65 -15.85
C VAL A 338 -8.99 -10.07 -16.04
N VAL A 339 -9.34 -9.80 -17.29
CA VAL A 339 -10.68 -9.38 -17.69
C VAL A 339 -11.34 -10.54 -18.42
N ARG A 340 -12.58 -10.85 -18.02
CA ARG A 340 -13.44 -11.80 -18.71
C ARG A 340 -14.20 -11.08 -19.82
N ASP A 341 -14.08 -11.58 -21.04
CA ASP A 341 -14.82 -11.14 -22.22
C ASP A 341 -15.66 -12.32 -22.75
N GLY A 342 -16.92 -12.38 -22.34
CA GLY A 342 -17.81 -13.52 -22.60
C GLY A 342 -17.28 -14.83 -22.00
N LYS A 343 -16.79 -15.73 -22.86
CA LYS A 343 -16.19 -17.04 -22.50
C LYS A 343 -14.66 -17.03 -22.55
N SER A 344 -14.06 -15.90 -22.85
CA SER A 344 -12.62 -15.71 -22.99
C SER A 344 -12.07 -14.80 -21.89
N TYR A 345 -10.76 -14.84 -21.73
CA TYR A 345 -10.01 -14.15 -20.69
C TYR A 345 -8.79 -13.48 -21.32
N ARG A 346 -8.42 -12.30 -20.82
CA ARG A 346 -7.22 -11.58 -21.24
C ARG A 346 -6.63 -10.78 -20.08
N LEU A 347 -5.38 -10.37 -20.18
CA LEU A 347 -4.81 -9.44 -19.21
C LEU A 347 -5.58 -8.12 -19.20
N HIS A 348 -5.67 -7.50 -18.02
CA HIS A 348 -6.25 -6.19 -17.88
C HIS A 348 -5.45 -5.16 -18.69
N PRO A 349 -6.09 -4.22 -19.41
CA PRO A 349 -5.38 -3.25 -20.25
C PRO A 349 -4.27 -2.47 -19.52
N GLY A 350 -4.51 -2.09 -18.26
CA GLY A 350 -3.51 -1.40 -17.44
C GLY A 350 -2.52 -2.31 -16.70
N PHE A 351 -2.34 -3.57 -17.12
CA PHE A 351 -1.46 -4.51 -16.43
C PHE A 351 0.01 -4.05 -16.45
N LEU A 352 0.46 -3.49 -17.58
CA LEU A 352 1.83 -2.97 -17.73
C LEU A 352 2.14 -1.77 -16.82
N GLU A 353 1.11 -1.03 -16.41
CA GLU A 353 1.24 0.14 -15.53
C GLU A 353 1.23 -0.25 -14.04
N ALA A 354 0.90 -1.50 -13.73
CA ALA A 354 0.82 -1.98 -12.37
C ALA A 354 2.21 -1.98 -11.71
N GLN A 355 2.24 -1.59 -10.43
CA GLN A 355 3.46 -1.50 -9.63
C GLN A 355 3.44 -2.56 -8.54
N HIS A 356 4.56 -3.25 -8.31
CA HIS A 356 4.79 -4.05 -7.10
C HIS A 356 5.09 -3.10 -5.94
N VAL A 357 4.32 -3.20 -4.85
CA VAL A 357 4.36 -2.23 -3.76
C VAL A 357 4.18 -2.89 -2.39
N THR A 358 4.56 -2.18 -1.32
CA THR A 358 4.08 -2.46 0.04
C THR A 358 3.13 -1.37 0.49
N TYR A 359 1.92 -1.76 0.95
CA TYR A 359 0.93 -0.83 1.49
C TYR A 359 1.15 -0.56 2.98
N TYR A 360 1.05 0.71 3.37
CA TYR A 360 1.07 1.17 4.75
C TYR A 360 -0.13 2.04 5.07
N GLN A 361 -0.72 1.82 6.25
CA GLN A 361 -1.60 2.82 6.87
C GLN A 361 -0.77 4.05 7.27
N LEU A 362 -1.41 5.22 7.41
CA LEU A 362 -0.69 6.48 7.67
C LEU A 362 0.20 6.38 8.93
N GLY A 363 -0.37 5.95 10.05
CA GLY A 363 0.39 5.84 11.31
C GLY A 363 1.51 4.79 11.29
N GLN A 364 1.46 3.85 10.34
CA GLN A 364 2.51 2.83 10.16
C GLN A 364 3.63 3.32 9.26
N TYR A 365 3.31 4.10 8.23
CA TYR A 365 4.28 4.53 7.23
C TYR A 365 5.39 5.37 7.87
N ASP A 366 5.06 6.32 8.73
CA ASP A 366 6.07 7.20 9.35
C ASP A 366 6.98 6.45 10.33
N LYS A 367 6.51 5.33 10.88
CA LYS A 367 7.26 4.46 11.81
C LYS A 367 8.21 3.49 11.09
N ARG A 368 8.08 3.32 9.76
CA ARG A 368 8.81 2.28 8.99
C ARG A 368 10.33 2.42 8.99
N LEU A 369 10.85 3.65 9.08
CA LEU A 369 12.29 3.95 9.09
C LEU A 369 12.87 4.11 10.51
N SER A 370 12.00 4.04 11.53
CA SER A 370 12.38 4.19 12.95
C SER A 370 12.49 2.85 13.67
N GLY A 371 12.23 1.74 12.96
CA GLY A 371 12.26 0.37 13.47
C GLY A 371 13.57 -0.33 13.20
#